data_AF-A0A077KDK6-F1
#
_entry.id   AF-A0A077KDK6-F1
#
_cell.length_a   1.000
_cell.length_b   1.000
_cell.length_c   1.000
_cell.angle_alpha   90.00
_cell.angle_beta   90.00
_cell.angle_gamma   90.00
#
_symmetry.space_group_name_H-M   'P 1'
#
loop_
_entity.id
_entity.type
_entity.pdbx_description
1 polymer ?
#
loop_
_entity_poly.entity_id
_entity_poly.type
_entity_poly.pdbx_seq_one_letter_code
_entity_poly.pdbx_strand_id
1 'polypeptide(L)'
;MKKILLFCAFLSVSFVLGQKIRYKKDKVLVDDKELLKTEKIGSFGAGGFNLYELDGKKPIIALLAIDNGTHMDLSDDYVQVKFLTKGTKAEIAGGDLQSTIKLLMQNDIIDSKGIFDESKTDLFVQNFDDKISERTVIHR
;
A
#
# COMPACT_ATOMS: atom_id res chain seq x y z
N MET A 1 15.73 -46.91 -11.05
CA MET A 1 15.10 -46.22 -9.90
C MET A 1 15.78 -44.89 -9.49
N LYS A 2 16.83 -44.40 -10.18
CA LYS A 2 17.46 -43.10 -9.86
C LYS A 2 16.91 -41.88 -10.64
N LYS A 3 16.06 -42.10 -11.65
CA LYS A 3 15.53 -41.03 -12.51
C LYS A 3 14.24 -40.37 -12.00
N ILE A 4 13.61 -40.94 -10.96
CA ILE A 4 12.37 -40.40 -10.36
C ILE A 4 12.68 -39.32 -9.31
N LEU A 5 13.83 -39.39 -8.63
CA LEU A 5 14.22 -38.37 -7.64
C LEU A 5 14.45 -36.98 -8.25
N LEU A 6 14.87 -36.89 -9.51
CA LEU A 6 15.09 -35.60 -10.18
C LEU A 6 13.78 -34.90 -10.56
N PHE A 7 12.68 -35.63 -10.72
CA PHE A 7 11.40 -35.07 -11.14
C PHE A 7 10.67 -34.37 -9.98
N CYS A 8 10.86 -34.84 -8.73
CA CYS A 8 10.30 -34.18 -7.55
C CYS A 8 10.99 -32.85 -7.20
N ALA A 9 12.25 -32.65 -7.62
CA ALA A 9 12.99 -31.42 -7.35
C ALA A 9 12.55 -30.22 -8.24
N PHE A 10 11.80 -30.47 -9.32
CA PHE A 10 11.28 -29.42 -10.20
C PHE A 10 9.91 -28.85 -9.77
N LEU A 11 9.23 -29.48 -8.81
CA LEU A 11 7.92 -29.02 -8.31
C LEU A 11 8.00 -27.99 -7.17
N SER A 12 9.19 -27.67 -6.68
CA SER A 12 9.38 -26.68 -5.61
C SER A 12 9.56 -25.24 -6.13
N VAL A 13 9.41 -25.01 -7.43
CA VAL A 13 9.54 -23.67 -8.03
C VAL A 13 8.14 -23.15 -8.37
N SER A 14 7.83 -21.96 -7.84
CA SER A 14 6.71 -21.09 -8.26
C SER A 14 5.38 -21.22 -7.50
N PHE A 15 5.40 -21.00 -6.19
CA PHE A 15 4.29 -20.27 -5.53
C PHE A 15 4.78 -18.88 -5.10
N VAL A 16 5.36 -18.12 -6.03
CA VAL A 16 5.38 -16.65 -5.89
C VAL A 16 3.99 -16.18 -6.31
N LEU A 17 2.98 -16.55 -5.51
CA LEU A 17 1.63 -16.02 -5.67
C LEU A 17 1.74 -14.52 -5.44
N GLY A 18 1.51 -13.72 -6.47
CA GLY A 18 1.28 -12.30 -6.29
C GLY A 18 0.09 -12.14 -5.37
N GLN A 19 0.34 -11.68 -4.13
CA GLN A 19 -0.71 -11.42 -3.14
C GLN A 19 -1.83 -10.62 -3.78
N LYS A 20 -3.04 -11.18 -3.78
CA LYS A 20 -4.21 -10.56 -4.39
C LYS A 20 -4.85 -9.62 -3.37
N ILE A 21 -4.74 -8.32 -3.63
CA ILE A 21 -5.30 -7.28 -2.77
C ILE A 21 -6.66 -6.88 -3.32
N ARG A 22 -7.68 -6.84 -2.44
CA ARG A 22 -9.03 -6.40 -2.79
C ARG A 22 -9.60 -5.49 -1.72
N TYR A 23 -10.18 -4.37 -2.14
CA TYR A 23 -11.06 -3.57 -1.28
C TYR A 23 -12.48 -4.13 -1.36
N LYS A 24 -13.08 -4.46 -0.22
CA LYS A 24 -14.46 -4.94 -0.14
C LYS A 24 -15.18 -4.24 1.01
N LYS A 25 -16.16 -3.39 0.66
CA LYS A 25 -16.92 -2.57 1.60
C LYS A 25 -15.99 -1.72 2.48
N ASP A 26 -15.79 -2.15 3.71
CA ASP A 26 -15.06 -1.53 4.80
C ASP A 26 -13.80 -2.32 5.17
N LYS A 27 -13.26 -3.14 4.25
CA LYS A 27 -12.09 -3.98 4.50
C LYS A 27 -11.13 -4.05 3.31
N VAL A 28 -9.84 -4.23 3.63
CA VAL A 28 -8.83 -4.75 2.71
C VAL A 28 -8.71 -6.25 2.94
N LEU A 29 -8.77 -7.01 1.85
CA LEU A 29 -8.53 -8.44 1.85
C LEU A 29 -7.22 -8.73 1.10
N VAL A 30 -6.41 -9.62 1.65
CA VAL A 30 -5.23 -10.19 1.00
C VAL A 30 -5.41 -11.69 0.87
N ASP A 31 -5.34 -12.19 -0.36
CA ASP A 31 -5.62 -13.59 -0.68
C ASP A 31 -6.92 -14.08 -0.04
N ASP A 32 -7.94 -13.24 -0.17
CA ASP A 32 -9.31 -13.46 0.28
C ASP A 32 -9.51 -13.49 1.81
N LYS A 33 -8.45 -13.22 2.58
CA LYS A 33 -8.50 -13.06 4.04
C LYS A 33 -8.55 -11.59 4.41
N GLU A 34 -9.36 -11.24 5.39
CA GLU A 34 -9.43 -9.89 5.92
C GLU A 34 -8.10 -9.53 6.60
N LEU A 35 -7.52 -8.39 6.21
CA LEU A 35 -6.26 -7.91 6.75
C LEU A 35 -6.46 -6.63 7.57
N LEU A 36 -7.24 -5.68 7.04
CA LEU A 36 -7.45 -4.37 7.65
C LEU A 36 -8.90 -3.95 7.48
N LYS A 37 -9.39 -3.11 8.38
CA LYS A 37 -10.61 -2.33 8.12
C LYS A 37 -10.25 -1.05 7.39
N THR A 38 -11.21 -0.55 6.63
CA THR A 38 -11.07 0.67 5.84
C THR A 38 -12.27 1.57 6.02
N GLU A 39 -12.01 2.86 6.07
CA GLU A 39 -13.03 3.90 5.96
C GLU A 39 -12.68 4.76 4.75
N LYS A 40 -13.63 4.93 3.82
CA LYS A 40 -13.42 5.77 2.64
C LYS A 40 -13.23 7.22 3.09
N ILE A 41 -12.25 7.89 2.49
CA ILE A 41 -11.95 9.30 2.71
C ILE A 41 -11.71 10.01 1.38
N GLY A 42 -11.69 11.34 1.44
CA GLY A 42 -11.48 12.20 0.29
C GLY A 42 -12.78 12.83 -0.23
N SER A 43 -12.62 13.92 -0.98
CA SER A 43 -13.68 14.66 -1.67
C SER A 43 -13.03 15.54 -2.73
N PHE A 44 -13.74 15.86 -3.83
CA PHE A 44 -13.28 16.76 -4.91
C PHE A 44 -11.87 16.47 -5.48
N GLY A 45 -11.70 15.33 -6.16
CA GLY A 45 -10.47 15.02 -6.94
C GLY A 45 -9.41 14.20 -6.21
N ALA A 46 -9.53 14.00 -4.89
CA ALA A 46 -8.69 13.06 -4.14
C ALA A 46 -9.58 12.00 -3.46
N GLY A 47 -9.30 10.73 -3.71
CA GLY A 47 -10.04 9.59 -3.17
C GLY A 47 -9.12 8.60 -2.45
N GLY A 48 -9.55 8.04 -1.33
CA GLY A 48 -8.67 7.21 -0.52
C GLY A 48 -9.35 6.43 0.60
N PHE A 49 -8.52 5.87 1.49
CA PHE A 49 -8.95 5.11 2.65
C PHE A 49 -8.13 5.45 3.89
N ASN A 50 -8.79 5.62 5.03
CA ASN A 50 -8.18 5.39 6.33
C ASN A 50 -8.12 3.88 6.57
N LEU A 51 -6.97 3.38 7.00
CA LEU A 51 -6.73 2.00 7.36
C LEU A 51 -6.71 1.85 8.88
N TYR A 52 -7.27 0.75 9.35
CA TYR A 52 -7.32 0.37 10.75
C TYR A 52 -6.92 -1.10 10.86
N GLU A 53 -6.22 -1.46 11.94
CA GLU A 53 -6.13 -2.86 12.36
C GLU A 53 -7.53 -3.42 12.59
N LEU A 54 -7.74 -4.73 12.41
CA LEU A 54 -9.06 -5.36 12.50
C LEU A 54 -9.74 -5.12 13.86
N ASP A 55 -8.96 -5.18 14.94
CA ASP A 55 -9.43 -4.92 16.31
C ASP A 55 -9.22 -3.46 16.75
N GLY A 56 -8.56 -2.66 15.91
CA GLY A 56 -8.22 -1.27 16.18
C GLY A 56 -9.43 -0.33 16.15
N LYS A 57 -9.42 0.69 17.03
CA LYS A 57 -10.45 1.75 17.08
C LYS A 57 -10.01 3.06 16.43
N LYS A 58 -8.70 3.22 16.20
CA LYS A 58 -8.10 4.44 15.64
C LYS A 58 -7.43 4.10 14.30
N PRO A 59 -7.47 5.02 13.33
CA PRO A 59 -6.79 4.79 12.07
C PRO A 59 -5.27 4.86 12.27
N ILE A 60 -4.54 3.99 11.56
CA ILE A 60 -3.08 3.89 11.62
C ILE A 60 -2.42 4.56 10.41
N ILE A 61 -3.04 4.46 9.24
CA ILE A 61 -2.52 4.97 7.97
C ILE A 61 -3.66 5.60 7.19
N ALA A 62 -3.41 6.74 6.54
CA ALA A 62 -4.30 7.24 5.48
C ALA A 62 -3.61 7.06 4.12
N LEU A 63 -4.31 6.42 3.19
CA LEU A 63 -3.92 6.30 1.78
C LEU A 63 -4.80 7.23 0.95
N LEU A 64 -4.18 8.14 0.20
CA LEU A 64 -4.87 9.09 -0.66
C LEU A 64 -4.30 8.99 -2.07
N ALA A 65 -5.13 8.66 -3.05
CA ALA A 65 -4.78 8.88 -4.44
C ALA A 65 -4.99 10.36 -4.76
N ILE A 66 -3.93 11.02 -5.18
CA ILE A 66 -3.92 12.43 -5.56
C ILE A 66 -3.83 12.48 -7.08
N ASP A 67 -4.87 13.01 -7.70
CA ASP A 67 -4.93 13.36 -9.12
C ASP A 67 -4.57 14.85 -9.23
N ASN A 68 -3.46 15.17 -9.89
CA ASN A 68 -2.97 16.54 -10.02
C ASN A 68 -3.57 17.29 -11.23
N GLY A 69 -4.50 16.67 -11.96
CA GLY A 69 -5.37 17.36 -12.91
C GLY A 69 -4.73 17.70 -14.25
N THR A 70 -3.52 17.19 -14.54
CA THR A 70 -2.89 17.36 -15.85
C THR A 70 -3.49 16.37 -16.85
N HIS A 71 -4.46 16.83 -17.66
CA HIS A 71 -5.13 16.00 -18.65
C HIS A 71 -4.07 15.37 -19.61
N MET A 72 -3.84 14.07 -19.49
CA MET A 72 -2.87 13.23 -20.22
C MET A 72 -1.43 13.12 -19.68
N ASP A 73 -1.07 13.75 -18.56
CA ASP A 73 0.24 13.53 -17.92
C ASP A 73 0.04 12.86 -16.55
N LEU A 74 0.27 11.54 -16.49
CA LEU A 74 0.14 10.75 -15.25
C LEU A 74 1.41 10.83 -14.37
N SER A 75 2.42 11.59 -14.78
CA SER A 75 3.72 11.63 -14.10
C SER A 75 3.71 12.38 -12.77
N ASP A 76 2.68 13.19 -12.54
CA ASP A 76 2.44 13.95 -11.31
C ASP A 76 1.37 13.33 -10.41
N ASP A 77 0.74 12.23 -10.83
CA ASP A 77 -0.19 11.44 -10.02
C ASP A 77 0.57 10.56 -9.02
N TYR A 78 0.05 10.49 -7.80
CA TYR A 78 0.70 9.74 -6.73
C TYR A 78 -0.25 9.26 -5.66
N VAL A 79 0.19 8.23 -4.92
CA VAL A 79 -0.43 7.84 -3.67
C VAL A 79 0.34 8.44 -2.52
N GLN A 80 -0.35 9.24 -1.72
CA GLN A 80 0.16 9.71 -0.44
C GLN A 80 -0.16 8.70 0.65
N VAL A 81 0.88 8.24 1.35
CA VAL A 81 0.82 7.40 2.54
C VAL A 81 1.10 8.26 3.75
N LYS A 82 0.12 8.47 4.63
CA LYS A 82 0.30 9.19 5.90
C LYS A 82 0.29 8.21 7.05
N PHE A 83 1.36 8.16 7.85
CA PHE A 83 1.44 7.40 9.09
C PHE A 83 0.86 8.24 10.23
N LEU A 84 -0.39 7.97 10.60
CA LEU A 84 -1.19 8.88 11.43
C LEU A 84 -0.74 8.94 12.88
N THR A 85 -0.13 7.89 13.39
CA THR A 85 0.41 7.84 14.76
C THR A 85 1.62 8.75 14.93
N LYS A 86 2.44 8.88 13.88
CA LYS A 86 3.68 9.66 13.87
C LYS A 86 3.58 11.03 13.20
N GLY A 87 2.62 11.19 12.29
CA GLY A 87 2.44 12.40 11.48
C GLY A 87 3.40 12.51 10.29
N THR A 88 4.14 11.45 9.96
CA THR A 88 5.01 11.40 8.77
C THR A 88 4.23 10.96 7.53
N LYS A 89 4.77 11.29 6.35
CA LYS A 89 4.17 10.90 5.06
C LYS A 89 5.22 10.46 4.05
N ALA A 90 4.80 9.65 3.07
CA ALA A 90 5.54 9.35 1.86
C ALA A 90 4.63 9.53 0.64
N GLU A 91 5.20 9.99 -0.47
CA GLU A 91 4.50 10.22 -1.73
C GLU A 91 5.07 9.25 -2.79
N ILE A 92 4.24 8.32 -3.25
CA ILE A 92 4.66 7.22 -4.14
C ILE A 92 4.21 7.50 -5.57
N ALA A 93 5.14 7.79 -6.48
CA ALA A 93 4.84 8.08 -7.88
C ALA A 93 4.28 6.85 -8.62
N GLY A 94 3.25 7.04 -9.44
CA GLY A 94 2.67 5.97 -10.26
C GLY A 94 2.09 4.79 -9.45
N GLY A 95 2.00 4.94 -8.12
CA GLY A 95 1.37 3.98 -7.23
C GLY A 95 -0.15 4.02 -7.40
N ASP A 96 -0.78 2.88 -7.16
CA ASP A 96 -2.21 2.78 -6.94
C ASP A 96 -2.46 2.28 -5.51
N LEU A 97 -3.68 2.44 -5.01
CA LEU A 97 -3.99 2.09 -3.63
C LEU A 97 -3.68 0.61 -3.30
N GLN A 98 -3.90 -0.33 -4.23
CA GLN A 98 -3.61 -1.75 -4.02
C GLN A 98 -2.09 -2.01 -4.01
N SER A 99 -1.36 -1.47 -4.99
CA SER A 99 0.09 -1.64 -5.06
C SER A 99 0.79 -0.99 -3.87
N THR A 100 0.25 0.11 -3.33
CA THR A 100 0.73 0.72 -2.07
C THR A 100 0.50 -0.18 -0.86
N ILE A 101 -0.65 -0.85 -0.72
CA ILE A 101 -0.85 -1.85 0.36
C ILE A 101 0.21 -2.96 0.25
N LYS A 102 0.48 -3.44 -0.97
CA LYS A 102 1.50 -4.46 -1.19
C LYS A 102 2.89 -3.98 -0.75
N LEU A 103 3.23 -2.74 -1.10
CA LEU A 103 4.50 -2.13 -0.73
C LEU A 103 4.65 -2.00 0.79
N LEU A 104 3.59 -1.62 1.50
CA LEU A 104 3.57 -1.57 2.97
C LEU A 104 3.82 -2.96 3.57
N MET A 105 3.23 -4.02 3.01
CA MET A 105 3.45 -5.38 3.46
C MET A 105 4.85 -5.91 3.15
N GLN A 106 5.39 -5.61 1.97
CA GLN A 106 6.74 -6.02 1.56
C GLN A 106 7.84 -5.39 2.42
N ASN A 107 7.56 -4.25 3.04
CA ASN A 107 8.45 -3.56 3.96
C ASN A 107 8.07 -3.78 5.43
N ASP A 108 7.21 -4.77 5.71
CA ASP A 108 6.73 -5.15 7.04
C ASP A 108 6.16 -3.98 7.88
N ILE A 109 5.65 -2.93 7.22
CA ILE A 109 4.93 -1.85 7.89
C ILE A 109 3.58 -2.38 8.40
N ILE A 110 2.99 -3.28 7.62
CA ILE A 110 1.82 -4.07 7.99
C ILE A 110 2.20 -5.53 7.79
N ASP A 111 2.17 -6.33 8.85
CA ASP A 111 2.53 -7.74 8.74
C ASP A 111 1.41 -8.57 8.08
N SER A 112 1.67 -9.87 7.88
CA SER A 112 0.70 -10.81 7.32
C SER A 112 -0.59 -11.00 8.13
N LYS A 113 -0.64 -10.48 9.36
CA LYS A 113 -1.79 -10.52 10.27
C LYS A 113 -2.51 -9.18 10.35
N GLY A 114 -2.03 -8.16 9.64
CA GLY A 114 -2.61 -6.82 9.66
C GLY A 114 -2.18 -5.98 10.86
N ILE A 115 -1.09 -6.37 11.53
CA ILE A 115 -0.52 -5.61 12.66
C ILE A 115 0.42 -4.54 12.12
N PHE A 116 0.27 -3.33 12.63
CA PHE A 116 1.07 -2.18 12.23
C PHE A 116 2.35 -2.04 13.05
N ASP A 117 3.49 -1.89 12.37
CA ASP A 117 4.79 -1.65 12.99
C ASP A 117 5.25 -0.20 12.73
N GLU A 118 5.01 0.67 13.69
CA GLU A 118 5.41 2.08 13.62
C GLU A 118 6.93 2.26 13.51
N SER A 119 7.73 1.33 14.04
CA SER A 119 9.19 1.47 14.11
C SER A 119 9.86 1.48 12.73
N LYS A 120 9.19 0.92 11.72
CA LYS A 120 9.69 0.81 10.34
C LYS A 120 9.28 1.99 9.44
N THR A 121 8.41 2.87 9.93
CA THR A 121 7.86 3.98 9.14
C THR A 121 8.91 4.98 8.68
N ASP A 122 9.93 5.28 9.49
CA ASP A 122 10.99 6.22 9.09
C ASP A 122 11.82 5.70 7.93
N LEU A 123 12.22 4.44 8.01
CA LEU A 123 13.00 3.80 6.95
C LEU A 123 12.18 3.69 5.67
N PHE A 124 10.87 3.43 5.78
CA PHE A 124 9.97 3.45 4.64
C PHE A 124 9.92 4.83 3.98
N VAL A 125 9.68 5.89 4.76
CA VAL A 125 9.63 7.26 4.23
C VAL A 125 10.96 7.62 3.57
N GLN A 126 12.10 7.31 4.21
CA GLN A 126 13.41 7.59 3.66
C GLN A 126 13.64 6.94 2.28
N ASN A 127 13.11 5.74 2.07
CA ASN A 127 13.36 4.95 0.86
C ASN A 127 12.36 5.20 -0.27
N PHE A 128 11.14 5.64 0.06
CA PHE A 128 10.02 5.65 -0.89
C PHE A 128 9.34 7.00 -1.05
N ASP A 129 9.69 8.03 -0.27
CA ASP A 129 9.10 9.36 -0.45
C ASP A 129 9.74 10.10 -1.65
N ASP A 130 9.01 10.18 -2.76
CA ASP A 130 9.43 10.86 -3.99
C ASP A 130 9.30 12.39 -3.92
N LYS A 131 8.71 12.93 -2.83
CA LYS A 131 8.53 14.38 -2.57
C LYS A 131 7.84 15.13 -3.71
N ILE A 132 6.81 14.51 -4.28
CA ILE A 132 6.15 14.97 -5.51
C ILE A 132 5.47 16.32 -5.31
N SER A 133 4.81 16.52 -4.17
CA SER A 133 4.16 17.79 -3.82
C SER A 133 5.14 18.96 -3.66
N GLU A 134 6.42 18.70 -3.37
CA GLU A 134 7.44 19.75 -3.24
C GLU A 134 7.99 20.22 -4.59
N ARG A 135 7.92 19.36 -5.62
CA ARG A 135 8.41 19.65 -6.97
C ARG A 135 7.31 20.04 -7.96
N THR A 136 6.04 19.84 -7.61
CA THR A 136 4.90 20.13 -8.47
C THR A 136 4.42 21.57 -8.26
N VAL A 137 4.43 22.37 -9.33
CA VAL A 137 3.91 23.75 -9.30
C VAL A 137 2.44 23.72 -9.68
N ILE A 138 1.56 23.88 -8.69
CA ILE A 138 0.13 24.04 -8.95
C ILE A 138 -0.10 25.49 -9.40
N HIS A 139 -0.30 25.72 -10.71
CA HIS A 139 -0.81 27.00 -11.18
C HIS A 139 -2.29 27.12 -10.78
N ARG A 140 -2.56 27.93 -9.74
CA ARG A 140 -3.91 28.33 -9.33
C ARG A 140 -4.38 29.55 -10.10
#